data_AF-A0A0B8WAZ2-F1
#
_entry.id   AF-A0A0B8WAZ2-F1
#
_cell.length_a   1.000
_cell.length_b   1.000
_cell.length_c   1.000
_cell.angle_alpha   90.00
_cell.angle_beta   90.00
_cell.angle_gamma   90.00
#
_symmetry.space_group_name_H-M   'P 1'
#
loop_
_entity.id
_entity.type
_entity.pdbx_description
1 polymer ?
#
loop_
_entity_poly.entity_id
_entity_poly.type
_entity_poly.pdbx_seq_one_letter_code
_entity_poly.pdbx_strand_id
1 'polypeptide(L)' 'MKALIALSLVFAVSTSHAYGLSCGQLVDYKNNLVKEMNWLREKMRASRNSDALELYMDQYEELYAKYQNAEKAINSDCK' A
#
# COMPACT_ATOMS: atom_id res chain seq x y z
N MET A 1 -16.52 10.82 52.60
CA MET A 1 -15.27 10.86 51.80
C MET A 1 -15.65 10.40 50.40
N LYS A 2 -15.77 11.29 49.43
CA LYS A 2 -14.72 11.98 48.64
C LYS A 2 -14.57 11.28 47.27
N ALA A 3 -14.64 12.13 46.24
CA ALA A 3 -14.17 11.96 44.88
C ALA A 3 -14.96 11.02 43.94
N LEU A 4 -15.90 11.65 43.22
CA LEU A 4 -16.09 11.46 41.78
C LEU A 4 -14.73 11.41 41.07
N ILE A 5 -14.52 10.39 40.24
CA ILE A 5 -13.53 10.47 39.16
C ILE A 5 -14.30 10.19 37.87
N ALA A 6 -14.69 11.28 37.22
CA ALA A 6 -15.08 11.28 35.83
C ALA A 6 -13.89 10.76 35.01
N LEU A 7 -14.06 9.61 34.36
CA LEU A 7 -13.07 9.05 33.44
C LEU A 7 -13.22 9.75 32.08
N SER A 8 -12.92 11.05 32.04
CA SER A 8 -12.70 11.78 30.79
C SER A 8 -11.27 11.49 30.31
N LEU A 9 -11.06 10.34 29.70
CA LEU A 9 -9.85 10.07 28.93
C LEU A 9 -10.13 10.42 27.47
N VAL A 10 -9.99 11.71 27.21
CA VAL A 10 -9.65 12.23 25.88
C VAL A 10 -8.29 11.65 25.54
N PHE A 11 -8.27 10.63 24.69
CA PHE A 11 -7.14 10.43 23.81
C PHE A 11 -7.65 10.61 22.39
N ALA A 12 -7.49 11.86 21.95
CA ALA A 12 -7.34 12.19 20.55
C ALA A 12 -6.40 11.15 19.93
N VAL A 13 -6.95 10.20 19.18
CA VAL A 13 -6.15 9.39 18.28
C VAL A 13 -5.78 10.32 17.15
N SER A 14 -4.64 10.96 17.38
CA SER A 14 -3.70 11.52 16.42
C SER A 14 -4.20 11.38 15.00
N THR A 15 -4.65 12.50 14.43
CA THR A 15 -4.65 12.72 12.98
C THR A 15 -3.41 12.06 12.42
N SER A 16 -3.61 11.02 11.62
CA SER A 16 -2.59 10.28 10.92
C SER A 16 -1.82 11.26 10.04
N HIS A 17 -0.79 11.88 10.60
CA HIS A 17 0.34 12.39 9.85
C HIS A 17 1.03 11.12 9.36
N ALA A 18 0.42 10.49 8.35
CA ALA A 18 1.18 9.72 7.39
C ALA A 18 2.24 10.69 6.92
N TYR A 19 3.46 10.55 7.44
CA TYR A 19 4.61 11.16 6.85
C TYR A 19 4.60 10.65 5.41
N GLY A 20 4.04 11.46 4.50
CA GLY A 20 3.96 11.13 3.09
C GLY A 20 5.38 10.80 2.67
N LEU A 21 5.54 9.63 2.03
CA LEU A 21 6.82 9.26 1.43
C LEU A 21 7.29 10.47 0.61
N SER A 22 8.56 10.84 0.74
CA SER A 22 9.13 11.88 -0.12
C SER A 22 8.99 11.48 -1.59
N CYS A 23 9.02 12.44 -2.52
CA CYS A 23 8.87 12.15 -3.94
C CYS A 23 9.87 11.10 -4.47
N GLY A 24 11.11 11.13 -4.00
CA GLY A 24 12.09 10.08 -4.30
C GLY A 24 11.65 8.70 -3.79
N GLN A 25 11.19 8.64 -2.54
CA GLN A 25 10.67 7.40 -1.94
C GLN A 25 9.39 6.89 -2.64
N LEU A 26 8.50 7.77 -3.10
CA LEU A 26 7.32 7.38 -3.88
C LEU A 26 7.71 6.79 -5.23
N VAL A 27 8.67 7.40 -5.93
CA VAL A 27 9.19 6.88 -7.21
C VAL A 27 9.85 5.52 -7.02
N ASP A 28 10.69 5.37 -5.99
CA ASP A 28 11.34 4.09 -5.68
C ASP A 28 10.32 3.02 -5.28
N TYR A 29 9.32 3.38 -4.48
CA TYR A 29 8.21 2.51 -4.13
C TYR A 29 7.45 2.04 -5.37
N LYS A 30 7.08 2.95 -6.28
CA LYS A 30 6.44 2.62 -7.56
C LYS A 30 7.30 1.68 -8.39
N ASN A 31 8.61 1.92 -8.47
CA ASN A 31 9.53 1.08 -9.23
C ASN A 31 9.65 -0.33 -8.66
N ASN A 32 9.60 -0.48 -7.32
CA ASN A 32 9.60 -1.80 -6.69
C ASN A 32 8.30 -2.56 -6.96
N LEU A 33 7.14 -1.90 -6.90
CA LEU A 33 5.85 -2.51 -7.29
C LEU A 33 5.90 -3.04 -8.73
N VAL A 34 6.49 -2.28 -9.67
CA VAL A 34 6.66 -2.74 -11.07
C VAL A 34 7.52 -4.01 -11.16
N LYS A 35 8.60 -4.11 -10.37
CA LYS A 35 9.45 -5.31 -10.34
C LYS A 35 8.68 -6.52 -9.84
N GLU A 36 7.92 -6.37 -8.75
CA GLU A 36 7.09 -7.45 -8.19
C GLU A 36 5.98 -7.89 -9.16
N MET A 37 5.29 -6.93 -9.79
CA MET A 37 4.29 -7.22 -10.82
C MET A 37 4.88 -7.96 -12.02
N ASN A 38 6.08 -7.58 -12.47
CA ASN A 38 6.77 -8.29 -13.55
C ASN A 38 7.16 -9.71 -13.13
N TRP A 39 7.62 -9.90 -11.90
CA TRP A 39 7.89 -11.23 -11.36
C TRP A 39 6.62 -12.11 -11.37
N LEU A 40 5.48 -11.57 -10.93
CA LEU A 40 4.18 -12.28 -10.99
C LEU A 40 3.78 -12.63 -12.41
N ARG A 41 3.96 -11.73 -13.38
CA ARG A 41 3.68 -12.04 -14.80
C ARG A 41 4.52 -13.21 -15.30
N GLU A 42 5.79 -13.28 -14.93
CA GLU A 42 6.64 -14.42 -15.29
C GLU A 42 6.18 -15.71 -14.60
N LYS A 43 5.74 -15.64 -13.34
CA LYS A 43 5.14 -16.78 -12.64
C LYS A 43 3.85 -17.27 -13.28
N MET A 44 2.96 -16.37 -13.68
CA MET A 44 1.73 -16.70 -14.41
C MET A 44 2.04 -17.38 -15.75
N ARG A 45 2.99 -16.84 -16.52
CA ARG A 45 3.42 -17.41 -17.81
C ARG A 45 4.01 -18.82 -17.66
N ALA A 46 4.75 -19.06 -16.58
CA ALA A 46 5.40 -20.34 -16.32
C ALA A 46 4.47 -21.37 -15.64
N SER A 47 3.38 -20.94 -15.01
CA SER A 47 2.49 -21.83 -14.27
C SER A 47 1.58 -22.63 -15.20
N ARG A 48 1.43 -23.92 -14.91
CA ARG A 48 0.39 -24.79 -15.49
C ARG A 48 -0.67 -25.19 -14.47
N ASN A 49 -0.54 -24.70 -13.24
CA ASN A 49 -1.47 -24.95 -12.15
C ASN A 49 -2.47 -23.79 -12.08
N SER A 50 -3.77 -24.09 -12.24
CA SER A 50 -4.87 -23.12 -12.22
C SER A 50 -4.96 -22.34 -10.91
N ASP A 51 -4.81 -23.02 -9.78
CA ASP A 51 -4.97 -22.43 -8.46
C ASP A 51 -3.81 -21.48 -8.15
N ALA A 52 -2.60 -21.85 -8.58
CA ALA A 52 -1.45 -20.96 -8.50
C ALA A 52 -1.61 -19.75 -9.43
N LEU A 53 -2.22 -19.93 -10.61
CA LEU A 53 -2.53 -18.86 -11.55
C LEU A 53 -3.50 -17.84 -10.95
N GLU A 54 -4.60 -18.32 -10.36
CA GLU A 54 -5.59 -17.47 -9.67
C GLU A 54 -4.91 -16.67 -8.54
N LEU A 55 -4.12 -17.34 -7.69
CA LEU A 55 -3.38 -16.67 -6.63
C LEU A 55 -2.42 -15.58 -7.16
N TYR A 56 -1.69 -15.85 -8.25
CA TYR A 56 -0.79 -14.85 -8.83
C TYR A 56 -1.55 -13.69 -9.48
N MET A 57 -2.73 -13.93 -10.02
CA MET A 57 -3.61 -12.89 -10.56
C MET A 57 -4.12 -11.98 -9.44
N ASP A 58 -4.63 -12.55 -8.35
CA ASP A 58 -5.09 -11.79 -7.17
C ASP A 58 -3.97 -10.90 -6.60
N GLN A 59 -2.77 -11.46 -6.45
CA GLN A 59 -1.60 -10.71 -5.99
C GLN A 59 -1.22 -9.59 -6.97
N TYR A 60 -1.34 -9.84 -8.27
CA TYR A 60 -1.03 -8.85 -9.29
C TYR A 60 -2.03 -7.69 -9.25
N GLU A 61 -3.31 -7.96 -9.08
CA GLU A 61 -4.36 -6.94 -8.97
C GLU A 61 -4.15 -6.05 -7.73
N GLU A 62 -3.81 -6.65 -6.59
CA GLU A 62 -3.50 -5.89 -5.37
C GLU A 62 -2.29 -4.96 -5.57
N LEU A 63 -1.21 -5.47 -6.17
CA LEU A 63 -0.03 -4.66 -6.48
C LEU A 63 -0.35 -3.56 -7.50
N TYR A 64 -1.22 -3.84 -8.47
CA TYR A 64 -1.62 -2.84 -9.46
C TYR A 64 -2.41 -1.70 -8.83
N ALA A 65 -3.32 -1.99 -7.88
CA ALA A 65 -4.02 -0.94 -7.14
C ALA A 65 -3.04 -0.06 -6.33
N LYS A 66 -2.04 -0.66 -5.68
CA LYS A 66 -0.96 0.09 -4.99
C LYS A 66 -0.15 0.94 -5.97
N TYR A 67 0.16 0.41 -7.15
CA TYR A 67 0.88 1.13 -8.19
C TYR A 67 0.10 2.37 -8.65
N GLN A 68 -1.20 2.23 -8.91
CA GLN A 68 -2.06 3.34 -9.32
C GLN A 68 -2.13 4.42 -8.24
N ASN A 69 -2.20 4.03 -6.96
CA ASN A 69 -2.17 4.97 -5.85
C ASN A 69 -0.83 5.71 -5.76
N ALA A 70 0.30 5.01 -5.90
CA ALA A 70 1.63 5.61 -5.91
C ALA A 70 1.80 6.56 -7.10
N GLU A 71 1.32 6.19 -8.29
CA GLU A 71 1.36 7.03 -9.48
C GLU A 71 0.49 8.29 -9.33
N LYS A 72 -0.69 8.16 -8.75
CA LYS A 72 -1.55 9.31 -8.43
C LYS A 72 -0.87 10.27 -7.47
N ALA A 73 -0.29 9.76 -6.38
CA ALA A 73 0.45 10.56 -5.40
C ALA A 73 1.66 11.29 -6.03
N ILE A 74 2.44 10.61 -6.88
CA ILE A 74 3.54 11.24 -7.61
C ILE A 74 3.01 12.36 -8.52
N ASN A 75 1.90 12.15 -9.20
CA ASN A 75 1.35 13.15 -10.11
C ASN A 75 0.71 14.34 -9.38
N SER A 76 0.22 14.17 -8.14
CA SER A 76 -0.36 15.27 -7.36
C SER A 76 0.67 16.03 -6.53
N ASP A 77 1.67 15.33 -5.99
CA ASP A 77 2.52 15.86 -4.91
C ASP A 77 3.96 16.13 -5.38
N CYS A 78 4.35 15.62 -6.56
CA CYS A 78 5.75 15.64 -7.03
C CYS A 78 5.95 16.26 -8.42
N LYS A 79 4.88 16.66 -9.09
CA LYS A 79 4.90 17.36 -10.38
C LYS A 79 4.29 18.74 -10.22
#